data_AF-A0A084QSW4-F1
#
_entry.id   AF-A0A084QSW4-F1
#
_cell.length_a   1.000
_cell.length_b   1.000
_cell.length_c   1.000
_cell.angle_alpha   90.00
_cell.angle_beta   90.00
_cell.angle_gamma   90.00
#
_symmetry.space_group_name_H-M   'P 1'
#
loop_
_entity.id
_entity.type
_entity.pdbx_description
1 polymer ?
#
loop_
_entity_poly.entity_id
_entity_poly.type
_entity_poly.pdbx_seq_one_letter_code
_entity_poly.pdbx_strand_id
1 'polypeptide(L)'
;MSSQQQDPFVEEEDLSIRGIEIYRYLVPDHKTELSVQDCLHKWTNRIELDALEEYDRAQLLREVARFFAMAFIFSQDEKLETSKVLEGCVSQAIEAVSDLLPPSIITQLNTTSRLLFSSEYPQVLVPRDPMQGIVVSEATNSIVGLSDWEDVAVQPFGMGLDCLYWLTGCGKSIWGWQPYECRRRLLDAFWEEFWQAVGIEEILPGRRGNFREVAEIAAKVGLLVRCDLDADEFVKFTLQEMLTE
;
A
#
# COMPACT_ATOMS: atom_id res chain seq x y z
N MET A 1 -19.18 -15.39 -39.59
CA MET A 1 -17.98 -14.53 -39.48
C MET A 1 -18.04 -13.89 -38.11
N SER A 2 -17.39 -14.52 -37.13
CA SER A 2 -17.37 -14.02 -35.75
C SER A 2 -16.22 -13.03 -35.65
N SER A 3 -16.53 -11.75 -35.62
CA SER A 3 -15.58 -10.70 -35.27
C SER A 3 -15.26 -10.83 -33.78
N GLN A 4 -14.11 -11.43 -33.48
CA GLN A 4 -13.48 -11.31 -32.17
C GLN A 4 -13.11 -9.83 -31.99
N GLN A 5 -13.90 -9.11 -31.19
CA GLN A 5 -13.42 -7.90 -30.54
C GLN A 5 -12.38 -8.36 -29.54
N GLN A 6 -11.10 -8.17 -29.88
CA GLN A 6 -10.03 -8.17 -28.89
C GLN A 6 -10.30 -6.99 -27.97
N ASP A 7 -10.66 -7.29 -26.71
CA ASP A 7 -10.54 -6.32 -25.63
C ASP A 7 -9.10 -5.79 -25.63
N PRO A 8 -8.88 -4.49 -25.46
CA PRO A 8 -7.54 -3.94 -25.40
C PRO A 8 -6.96 -4.28 -24.02
N PHE A 9 -6.41 -5.49 -23.89
CA PHE A 9 -5.57 -5.82 -22.74
C PHE A 9 -4.30 -4.97 -22.84
N VAL A 10 -3.99 -4.23 -21.78
CA VAL A 10 -2.74 -3.47 -21.66
C VAL A 10 -1.62 -4.48 -21.44
N GLU A 11 -0.69 -4.59 -22.40
CA GLU A 11 0.50 -5.44 -22.26
C GLU A 11 1.44 -4.87 -21.19
N GLU A 12 2.23 -5.73 -20.55
CA GLU A 12 3.13 -5.37 -19.44
C GLU A 12 4.14 -4.26 -19.84
N GLU A 13 4.54 -4.22 -21.10
CA GLU A 13 5.41 -3.19 -21.69
C GLU A 13 4.74 -1.80 -21.79
N ASP A 14 3.39 -1.75 -21.87
CA ASP A 14 2.63 -0.49 -21.85
C ASP A 14 2.45 0.04 -20.41
N LEU A 15 2.56 -0.82 -19.39
CA LEU A 15 2.48 -0.39 -17.99
C LEU A 15 3.70 0.40 -17.54
N SER A 16 4.91 0.00 -17.94
CA SER A 16 6.12 0.77 -17.61
C SER A 16 6.09 2.16 -18.26
N ILE A 17 5.62 2.27 -19.50
CA ILE A 17 5.47 3.57 -20.19
C ILE A 17 4.47 4.46 -19.44
N ARG A 18 3.29 3.93 -19.08
CA ARG A 18 2.31 4.66 -18.28
C ARG A 18 2.84 5.05 -16.90
N GLY A 19 3.57 4.15 -16.24
CA GLY A 19 4.22 4.44 -14.97
C GLY A 19 5.15 5.64 -15.09
N ILE A 20 5.98 5.68 -16.13
CA ILE A 20 6.84 6.83 -16.43
C ILE A 20 6.01 8.10 -16.65
N GLU A 21 4.88 8.04 -17.35
CA GLU A 21 4.02 9.22 -17.56
C GLU A 21 3.39 9.75 -16.27
N ILE A 22 2.85 8.87 -15.42
CA ILE A 22 2.24 9.20 -14.13
C ILE A 22 3.27 9.86 -13.21
N TYR A 23 4.44 9.23 -13.10
CA TYR A 23 5.44 9.57 -12.11
C TYR A 23 6.64 10.31 -12.70
N ARG A 24 6.48 10.95 -13.88
CA ARG A 24 7.56 11.68 -14.58
C ARG A 24 8.27 12.75 -13.77
N TYR A 25 7.68 13.18 -12.66
CA TYR A 25 8.26 14.15 -11.73
C TYR A 25 9.05 13.51 -10.57
N LEU A 26 8.93 12.19 -10.40
CA LEU A 26 9.67 11.37 -9.44
C LEU A 26 10.84 10.72 -10.17
N VAL A 27 11.78 11.54 -10.64
CA VAL A 27 13.03 11.07 -11.21
C VAL A 27 14.10 11.22 -10.13
N PRO A 28 14.70 10.11 -9.65
CA PRO A 28 15.74 10.18 -8.63
C PRO A 28 16.91 11.06 -9.12
N ASP A 29 17.37 11.96 -8.27
CA ASP A 29 18.44 12.91 -8.56
C ASP A 29 19.63 12.51 -7.69
N HIS A 30 20.70 11.97 -8.30
CA HIS A 30 21.86 11.19 -7.81
C HIS A 30 22.50 11.51 -6.42
N LYS A 31 21.73 11.85 -5.40
CA LYS A 31 22.13 12.04 -4.01
C LYS A 31 21.79 10.79 -3.22
N THR A 32 22.20 10.75 -1.96
CA THR A 32 21.93 9.65 -1.04
C THR A 32 20.43 9.36 -0.96
N GLU A 33 20.03 8.29 -1.63
CA GLU A 33 18.67 7.81 -1.79
C GLU A 33 18.51 6.48 -1.05
N LEU A 34 17.34 6.28 -0.45
CA LEU A 34 16.98 5.09 0.31
C LEU A 34 15.64 4.59 -0.20
N SER A 35 15.43 3.28 -0.22
CA SER A 35 14.04 2.77 -0.30
C SER A 35 13.28 3.14 0.98
N VAL A 36 11.95 3.10 0.94
CA VAL A 36 11.14 3.23 2.16
C VAL A 36 11.55 2.17 3.19
N GLN A 37 11.92 0.96 2.74
CA GLN A 37 12.44 -0.09 3.59
C GLN A 37 13.78 0.26 4.25
N ASP A 38 14.71 0.89 3.52
CA ASP A 38 15.98 1.33 4.08
C ASP A 38 15.82 2.46 5.10
N CYS A 39 14.81 3.33 4.94
CA CYS A 39 14.42 4.28 5.96
C CYS A 39 14.01 3.57 7.27
N LEU A 40 13.20 2.51 7.18
CA LEU A 40 12.81 1.72 8.35
C LEU A 40 13.99 1.07 9.06
N HIS A 41 14.97 0.55 8.32
CA HIS A 41 16.16 -0.06 8.92
C HIS A 41 17.01 0.92 9.75
N LYS A 42 16.91 2.22 9.46
CA LYS A 42 17.57 3.29 10.23
C LYS A 42 16.76 3.72 11.45
N TRP A 43 15.48 3.39 11.50
CA TRP A 43 14.57 3.82 12.55
C TRP A 43 14.68 2.97 13.81
N THR A 44 14.29 3.60 14.92
CA THR A 44 14.30 2.95 16.23
C THR A 44 13.22 1.87 16.35
N ASN A 45 13.56 0.76 17.00
CA ASN A 45 12.63 -0.34 17.30
C ASN A 45 11.89 -0.13 18.64
N ARG A 46 11.56 1.12 18.98
CA ARG A 46 10.86 1.50 20.22
C ARG A 46 9.44 1.97 19.88
N ILE A 47 8.51 1.73 20.80
CA ILE A 47 7.10 2.08 20.63
C ILE A 47 6.89 3.59 20.86
N GLU A 48 7.61 4.14 21.85
CA GLU A 48 7.67 5.57 22.13
C GLU A 48 8.71 6.22 21.22
N LEU A 49 8.24 7.17 20.41
CA LEU A 49 9.07 8.00 19.55
C LEU A 49 9.28 9.36 20.21
N ASP A 50 10.46 9.94 20.04
CA ASP A 50 10.64 11.35 20.36
C ASP A 50 9.95 12.26 19.33
N ALA A 51 9.90 13.56 19.63
CA ALA A 51 9.18 14.51 18.79
C ALA A 51 9.77 14.67 17.37
N LEU A 52 11.07 14.48 17.21
CA LEU A 52 11.74 14.56 15.91
C LEU A 52 11.46 13.29 15.10
N GLU A 53 11.55 12.13 15.75
CA GLU A 53 11.21 10.83 15.17
C GLU A 53 9.76 10.73 14.71
N GLU A 54 8.82 11.27 15.49
CA GLU A 54 7.41 11.35 15.10
C GLU A 54 7.22 12.31 13.91
N TYR A 55 7.92 13.46 13.92
CA TYR A 55 7.85 14.45 12.84
C TYR A 55 8.35 13.88 11.51
N ASP A 56 9.51 13.22 11.51
CA ASP A 56 10.11 12.65 10.30
C ASP A 56 9.24 11.54 9.70
N ARG A 57 8.65 10.69 10.56
CA ARG A 57 7.70 9.65 10.12
C ARG A 57 6.41 10.23 9.57
N ALA A 58 5.85 11.24 10.23
CA ALA A 58 4.68 11.93 9.74
C ALA A 58 4.97 12.60 8.39
N GLN A 59 6.17 13.16 8.20
CA GLN A 59 6.56 13.73 6.93
C GLN A 59 6.64 12.68 5.82
N LEU A 60 7.27 11.53 6.06
CA LEU A 60 7.31 10.45 5.08
C LEU A 60 5.90 9.95 4.75
N LEU A 61 5.03 9.80 5.74
CA LEU A 61 3.64 9.38 5.52
C LEU A 61 2.83 10.36 4.68
N ARG A 62 3.05 11.67 4.82
CA ARG A 62 2.44 12.67 3.92
C ARG A 62 2.93 12.50 2.48
N GLU A 63 4.20 12.21 2.29
CA GLU A 63 4.75 11.99 0.94
C GLU A 63 4.20 10.69 0.33
N VAL A 64 4.11 9.62 1.11
CA VAL A 64 3.43 8.37 0.69
C VAL A 64 1.96 8.63 0.37
N ALA A 65 1.27 9.47 1.14
CA ALA A 65 -0.10 9.87 0.86
C ALA A 65 -0.24 10.60 -0.47
N ARG A 66 0.65 11.54 -0.78
CA ARG A 66 0.69 12.22 -2.09
C ARG A 66 0.97 11.26 -3.22
N PHE A 67 1.89 10.31 -3.03
CA PHE A 67 2.19 9.27 -4.01
C PHE A 67 0.95 8.45 -4.37
N PHE A 68 0.24 7.94 -3.36
CA PHE A 68 -0.98 7.17 -3.59
C PHE A 68 -2.15 8.03 -4.09
N ALA A 69 -2.20 9.31 -3.72
CA ALA A 69 -3.17 10.26 -4.29
C ALA A 69 -2.95 10.47 -5.79
N MET A 70 -1.70 10.62 -6.25
CA MET A 70 -1.38 10.70 -7.68
C MET A 70 -1.82 9.44 -8.43
N ALA A 71 -1.50 8.26 -7.90
CA ALA A 71 -1.91 6.99 -8.48
C ALA A 71 -3.44 6.86 -8.54
N PHE A 72 -4.13 7.27 -7.48
CA PHE A 72 -5.59 7.26 -7.39
C PHE A 72 -6.22 8.20 -8.42
N ILE A 73 -5.78 9.45 -8.51
CA ILE A 73 -6.33 10.44 -9.47
C ILE A 73 -6.17 9.91 -10.90
N PHE A 74 -4.99 9.41 -11.25
CA PHE A 74 -4.73 8.88 -12.58
C PHE A 74 -5.66 7.71 -12.93
N SER A 75 -5.93 6.81 -11.98
CA SER A 75 -6.87 5.70 -12.20
C SER A 75 -8.32 6.13 -12.44
N GLN A 76 -8.70 7.37 -12.12
CA GLN A 76 -10.04 7.86 -12.43
C GLN A 76 -10.18 8.24 -13.92
N ASP A 77 -9.06 8.63 -14.55
CA ASP A 77 -9.03 9.04 -15.96
C ASP A 77 -8.79 7.84 -16.88
N GLU A 78 -8.14 6.78 -16.39
CA GLU A 78 -7.84 5.58 -17.16
C GLU A 78 -8.55 4.33 -16.62
N LYS A 79 -9.12 3.53 -17.55
CA LYS A 79 -9.67 2.22 -17.20
C LYS A 79 -8.54 1.20 -17.04
N LEU A 80 -8.02 1.09 -15.82
CA LEU A 80 -7.05 0.07 -15.44
C LEU A 80 -7.77 -1.22 -15.00
N GLU A 81 -7.24 -2.37 -15.39
CA GLU A 81 -7.78 -3.68 -15.00
C GLU A 81 -6.71 -4.54 -14.33
N THR A 82 -7.09 -5.16 -13.22
CA THR A 82 -6.21 -6.06 -12.49
C THR A 82 -6.05 -7.39 -13.21
N SER A 83 -4.88 -8.02 -13.07
CA SER A 83 -4.68 -9.38 -13.56
C SER A 83 -5.48 -10.40 -12.74
N LYS A 84 -6.11 -11.36 -13.42
CA LYS A 84 -6.74 -12.54 -12.77
C LYS A 84 -5.76 -13.36 -11.93
N VAL A 85 -4.47 -13.27 -12.25
CA VAL A 85 -3.41 -13.91 -11.45
C VAL A 85 -3.39 -13.32 -10.04
N LEU A 86 -3.51 -12.00 -9.90
CA LEU A 86 -3.51 -11.35 -8.58
C LEU A 86 -4.74 -11.73 -7.75
N GLU A 87 -5.92 -11.83 -8.38
CA GLU A 87 -7.15 -12.30 -7.72
C GLU A 87 -6.99 -13.75 -7.19
N GLY A 88 -6.35 -14.62 -7.99
CA GLY A 88 -5.98 -15.97 -7.58
C GLY A 88 -5.00 -15.99 -6.40
N CYS A 89 -3.95 -15.17 -6.46
CA CYS A 89 -2.97 -15.04 -5.37
C CYS A 89 -3.61 -14.55 -4.06
N VAL A 90 -4.51 -13.56 -4.13
CA VAL A 90 -5.26 -13.09 -2.95
C VAL A 90 -6.09 -14.22 -2.35
N SER A 91 -6.80 -14.98 -3.19
CA SER A 91 -7.64 -16.08 -2.72
C SER A 91 -6.81 -17.16 -2.01
N GLN A 92 -5.66 -17.52 -2.59
CA GLN A 92 -4.72 -18.49 -1.99
C GLN A 92 -4.12 -17.97 -0.68
N ALA A 93 -3.74 -16.69 -0.62
CA ALA A 93 -3.16 -16.10 0.58
C ALA A 93 -4.15 -16.05 1.75
N ILE A 94 -5.44 -15.73 1.49
CA ILE A 94 -6.49 -15.76 2.52
C ILE A 94 -6.74 -17.19 3.02
N GLU A 95 -6.74 -18.18 2.13
CA GLU A 95 -6.89 -19.60 2.50
C GLU A 95 -5.72 -20.08 3.38
N ALA A 96 -4.48 -19.70 3.03
CA ALA A 96 -3.29 -20.09 3.78
C ALA A 96 -3.27 -19.57 5.23
N VAL A 97 -3.97 -18.48 5.54
CA VAL A 97 -4.06 -17.90 6.89
C VAL A 97 -5.37 -18.19 7.60
N SER A 98 -6.27 -19.00 7.03
CA SER A 98 -7.62 -19.23 7.56
C SER A 98 -7.62 -19.76 8.99
N ASP A 99 -6.65 -20.62 9.31
CA ASP A 99 -6.54 -21.27 10.61
C ASP A 99 -5.77 -20.44 11.64
N LEU A 100 -5.07 -19.39 11.17
CA LEU A 100 -4.27 -18.49 12.00
C LEU A 100 -5.07 -17.29 12.52
N LEU A 101 -6.16 -16.92 11.85
CA LEU A 101 -6.92 -15.70 12.12
C LEU A 101 -8.34 -15.98 12.65
N PRO A 102 -8.91 -15.07 13.46
CA PRO A 102 -10.31 -15.15 13.85
C PRO A 102 -11.26 -15.22 12.63
N PRO A 103 -12.36 -16.00 12.70
CA PRO A 103 -13.32 -16.12 11.59
C PRO A 103 -13.93 -14.80 11.13
N SER A 104 -14.05 -13.81 12.02
CA SER A 104 -14.52 -12.46 11.68
C SER A 104 -13.58 -11.74 10.71
N ILE A 105 -12.26 -11.86 10.92
CA ILE A 105 -11.24 -11.27 10.06
C ILE A 105 -11.23 -11.98 8.71
N ILE A 106 -11.29 -13.31 8.69
CA ILE A 106 -11.40 -14.08 7.43
C ILE A 106 -12.64 -13.70 6.64
N THR A 107 -13.78 -13.49 7.30
CA THR A 107 -15.02 -13.04 6.65
C THR A 107 -14.85 -11.63 6.07
N GLN A 108 -14.19 -10.73 6.79
CA GLN A 108 -13.90 -9.36 6.36
C GLN A 108 -12.98 -9.33 5.14
N LEU A 109 -11.90 -10.13 5.16
CA LEU A 109 -10.95 -10.26 4.05
C LEU A 109 -11.64 -10.81 2.79
N ASN A 110 -12.44 -11.88 2.93
CA ASN A 110 -13.19 -12.47 1.81
C ASN A 110 -14.26 -11.54 1.23
N THR A 111 -14.92 -10.75 2.08
CA THR A 111 -15.94 -9.79 1.61
C THR A 111 -15.27 -8.65 0.86
N THR A 112 -14.16 -8.15 1.41
CA THR A 112 -13.42 -7.05 0.81
C THR A 112 -12.74 -7.47 -0.48
N SER A 113 -12.10 -8.64 -0.55
CA SER A 113 -11.45 -9.12 -1.77
C SER A 113 -12.40 -9.13 -2.97
N ARG A 114 -13.63 -9.60 -2.80
CA ARG A 114 -14.66 -9.55 -3.87
C ARG A 114 -14.97 -8.13 -4.34
N LEU A 115 -14.97 -7.15 -3.43
CA LEU A 115 -15.13 -5.74 -3.77
C LEU A 115 -13.91 -5.21 -4.52
N LEU A 116 -12.69 -5.54 -4.07
CA LEU A 116 -11.42 -5.04 -4.64
C LEU A 116 -11.25 -5.41 -6.12
N PHE A 117 -11.75 -6.58 -6.54
CA PHE A 117 -11.68 -7.04 -7.94
C PHE A 117 -12.97 -6.76 -8.73
N SER A 118 -13.89 -5.99 -8.16
CA SER A 118 -15.08 -5.53 -8.90
C SER A 118 -14.71 -4.36 -9.83
N SER A 119 -15.51 -4.18 -10.89
CA SER A 119 -15.34 -3.05 -11.83
C SER A 119 -15.62 -1.68 -11.21
N GLU A 120 -16.18 -1.63 -10.00
CA GLU A 120 -16.52 -0.38 -9.30
C GLU A 120 -15.39 0.09 -8.37
N TYR A 121 -14.42 -0.78 -8.06
CA TYR A 121 -13.33 -0.44 -7.15
C TYR A 121 -12.11 0.11 -7.90
N PRO A 122 -11.50 1.21 -7.42
CA PRO A 122 -10.36 1.84 -8.10
C PRO A 122 -9.15 0.91 -8.23
N GLN A 123 -8.63 0.80 -9.46
CA GLN A 123 -7.43 0.04 -9.79
C GLN A 123 -6.30 1.03 -10.08
N VAL A 124 -5.19 0.95 -9.37
CA VAL A 124 -4.08 1.90 -9.50
C VAL A 124 -2.82 1.23 -10.01
N LEU A 125 -2.06 1.94 -10.84
CA LEU A 125 -0.72 1.55 -11.27
C LEU A 125 0.27 2.05 -10.22
N VAL A 126 0.98 1.14 -9.55
CA VAL A 126 1.96 1.43 -8.49
C VAL A 126 3.01 0.33 -8.49
N PRO A 127 4.16 0.47 -7.79
CA PRO A 127 5.06 -0.65 -7.59
C PRO A 127 4.34 -1.87 -7.00
N ARG A 128 4.66 -3.06 -7.52
CA ARG A 128 4.54 -4.29 -6.73
C ARG A 128 5.47 -4.05 -5.53
N ASP A 129 5.13 -4.26 -4.29
CA ASP A 129 5.98 -3.85 -3.16
C ASP A 129 6.45 -2.36 -3.11
N PRO A 130 5.55 -1.47 -2.67
CA PRO A 130 5.87 -0.06 -2.38
C PRO A 130 7.01 0.16 -1.36
N MET A 131 7.32 -0.80 -0.49
CA MET A 131 8.42 -0.67 0.47
C MET A 131 9.79 -0.64 -0.21
N GLN A 132 9.95 -1.42 -1.27
CA GLN A 132 11.18 -1.50 -2.08
C GLN A 132 11.13 -0.57 -3.30
N GLY A 133 9.93 -0.38 -3.86
CA GLY A 133 9.72 0.38 -5.09
C GLY A 133 9.83 1.89 -4.92
N ILE A 134 9.47 2.44 -3.76
CA ILE A 134 9.46 3.90 -3.53
C ILE A 134 10.81 4.37 -2.98
N VAL A 135 11.40 5.39 -3.64
CA VAL A 135 12.69 5.98 -3.28
C VAL A 135 12.49 7.30 -2.55
N VAL A 136 13.19 7.46 -1.44
CA VAL A 136 13.11 8.57 -0.49
C VAL A 136 14.47 9.26 -0.36
N SER A 137 14.45 10.59 -0.34
CA SER A 137 15.59 11.42 0.01
C SER A 137 15.88 11.33 1.51
N GLU A 138 17.06 10.83 1.89
CA GLU A 138 17.50 10.75 3.29
C GLU A 138 17.51 12.12 3.98
N ALA A 139 17.75 13.20 3.23
CA ALA A 139 17.88 14.54 3.79
C ALA A 139 16.53 15.20 4.11
N THR A 140 15.44 14.79 3.44
CA THR A 140 14.15 15.50 3.49
C THR A 140 12.96 14.60 3.79
N ASN A 141 13.13 13.28 3.81
CA ASN A 141 12.04 12.29 3.87
C ASN A 141 11.02 12.46 2.73
N SER A 142 11.42 13.09 1.62
CA SER A 142 10.59 13.27 0.43
C SER A 142 10.72 12.10 -0.50
N ILE A 143 9.62 11.64 -1.09
CA ILE A 143 9.69 10.68 -2.21
C ILE A 143 10.30 11.41 -3.40
N VAL A 144 11.37 10.84 -3.95
CA VAL A 144 12.12 11.40 -5.09
C VAL A 144 12.06 10.53 -6.32
N GLY A 145 11.63 9.27 -6.20
CA GLY A 145 11.68 8.34 -7.32
C GLY A 145 11.00 7.01 -7.08
N LEU A 146 11.03 6.19 -8.14
CA LEU A 146 10.82 4.75 -8.08
C LEU A 146 12.14 4.04 -8.45
N SER A 147 12.42 2.92 -7.79
CA SER A 147 13.69 2.18 -7.93
C SER A 147 13.75 1.32 -9.21
N ASP A 148 12.62 0.72 -9.60
CA ASP A 148 12.51 -0.10 -10.80
C ASP A 148 11.16 0.12 -11.50
N TRP A 149 11.22 0.78 -12.67
CA TRP A 149 10.04 1.09 -13.48
C TRP A 149 9.45 -0.15 -14.18
N GLU A 150 10.20 -1.25 -14.22
CA GLU A 150 9.74 -2.53 -14.78
C GLU A 150 8.90 -3.34 -13.78
N ASP A 151 8.96 -3.03 -12.47
CA ASP A 151 8.19 -3.74 -11.43
C ASP A 151 6.95 -2.95 -10.92
N VAL A 152 6.28 -2.25 -11.84
CA VAL A 152 4.97 -1.65 -11.58
C VAL A 152 3.85 -2.61 -11.99
N ALA A 153 2.74 -2.59 -11.25
CA ALA A 153 1.58 -3.42 -11.51
C ALA A 153 0.29 -2.64 -11.25
N VAL A 154 -0.75 -2.98 -12.01
CA VAL A 154 -2.12 -2.56 -11.68
C VAL A 154 -2.62 -3.43 -10.52
N GLN A 155 -2.98 -2.78 -9.42
CA GLN A 155 -3.58 -3.44 -8.24
C GLN A 155 -4.75 -2.61 -7.67
N PRO A 156 -5.69 -3.22 -6.94
CA PRO A 156 -6.74 -2.49 -6.25
C PRO A 156 -6.15 -1.46 -5.31
N PHE A 157 -6.69 -0.24 -5.31
CA PHE A 157 -6.27 0.79 -4.37
C PHE A 157 -6.31 0.28 -2.93
N GLY A 158 -5.31 0.61 -2.14
CA GLY A 158 -5.19 0.13 -0.77
C GLY A 158 -4.34 -1.13 -0.63
N MET A 159 -4.23 -2.00 -1.64
CA MET A 159 -3.31 -3.15 -1.55
C MET A 159 -1.84 -2.76 -1.49
N GLY A 160 -1.47 -1.56 -1.94
CA GLY A 160 -0.12 -1.01 -1.73
C GLY A 160 0.07 -0.29 -0.40
N LEU A 161 -1.00 -0.09 0.38
CA LEU A 161 -0.93 0.61 1.67
C LEU A 161 -0.47 -0.30 2.81
N ASP A 162 -0.07 -1.54 2.52
CA ASP A 162 0.54 -2.44 3.51
C ASP A 162 1.82 -1.85 4.12
N CYS A 163 2.51 -0.96 3.41
CA CYS A 163 3.62 -0.16 3.92
C CYS A 163 3.25 0.66 5.17
N LEU A 164 1.97 1.03 5.36
CA LEU A 164 1.52 1.78 6.54
C LEU A 164 1.70 0.99 7.83
N TYR A 165 1.59 -0.34 7.82
CA TYR A 165 1.87 -1.16 9.01
C TYR A 165 3.31 -0.98 9.46
N TRP A 166 4.24 -1.00 8.51
CA TRP A 166 5.65 -0.86 8.79
C TRP A 166 6.04 0.58 9.16
N LEU A 167 5.40 1.58 8.56
CA LEU A 167 5.66 3.00 8.85
C LEU A 167 5.04 3.48 10.18
N THR A 168 4.06 2.75 10.72
CA THR A 168 3.32 3.14 11.93
C THR A 168 3.47 2.18 13.10
N GLY A 169 4.38 1.22 13.00
CA GLY A 169 4.73 0.31 14.08
C GLY A 169 6.14 -0.24 13.93
N CYS A 170 6.52 -1.11 14.85
CA CYS A 170 7.83 -1.76 14.84
C CYS A 170 7.71 -3.25 15.17
N GLY A 171 8.52 -4.08 14.52
CA GLY A 171 8.70 -5.47 14.88
C GLY A 171 9.60 -5.62 16.11
N LYS A 172 9.13 -6.35 17.12
CA LYS A 172 9.91 -6.75 18.29
C LYS A 172 10.03 -8.27 18.31
N SER A 173 11.26 -8.78 18.41
CA SER A 173 11.58 -10.21 18.28
C SER A 173 10.77 -11.18 19.17
N ILE A 174 10.23 -10.71 20.30
CA ILE A 174 9.42 -11.52 21.22
C ILE A 174 7.94 -11.12 21.30
N TRP A 175 7.56 -9.97 20.73
CA TRP A 175 6.20 -9.41 20.82
C TRP A 175 5.54 -9.22 19.45
N GLY A 176 6.20 -9.66 18.37
CA GLY A 176 5.69 -9.48 17.02
C GLY A 176 5.68 -8.01 16.63
N TRP A 177 4.75 -7.64 15.76
CA TRP A 177 4.53 -6.23 15.42
C TRP A 177 3.78 -5.51 16.54
N GLN A 178 4.18 -4.28 16.83
CA GLN A 178 3.50 -3.41 17.78
C GLN A 178 3.31 -2.02 17.17
N PRO A 179 2.12 -1.41 17.28
CA PRO A 179 1.90 -0.05 16.81
C PRO A 179 2.69 0.95 17.67
N TYR A 180 3.17 2.04 17.06
CA TYR A 180 3.70 3.18 17.81
C TYR A 180 2.59 3.84 18.64
N GLU A 181 2.92 4.46 19.79
CA GLU A 181 1.90 5.17 20.59
C GLU A 181 1.23 6.31 19.80
N CYS A 182 1.99 6.92 18.88
CA CYS A 182 1.52 7.97 17.99
C CYS A 182 0.86 7.44 16.71
N ARG A 183 0.68 6.12 16.54
CA ARG A 183 0.14 5.51 15.30
C ARG A 183 -1.10 6.20 14.78
N ARG A 184 -2.06 6.51 15.66
CA ARG A 184 -3.27 7.23 15.26
C ARG A 184 -2.95 8.56 14.59
N ARG A 185 -2.06 9.37 15.18
CA ARG A 185 -1.65 10.67 14.61
C ARG A 185 -0.92 10.49 13.29
N LEU A 186 -0.12 9.44 13.16
CA LEU A 186 0.58 9.10 11.92
C LEU A 186 -0.40 8.71 10.79
N LEU A 187 -1.39 7.87 11.08
CA LEU A 187 -2.44 7.51 10.12
C LEU A 187 -3.34 8.70 9.77
N ASP A 188 -3.68 9.53 10.75
CA ASP A 188 -4.46 10.74 10.50
C ASP A 188 -3.67 11.71 9.59
N ALA A 189 -2.36 11.87 9.80
CA ALA A 189 -1.51 12.66 8.90
C ALA A 189 -1.48 12.10 7.46
N PHE A 190 -1.41 10.77 7.30
CA PHE A 190 -1.50 10.14 5.97
C PHE A 190 -2.86 10.44 5.31
N TRP A 191 -3.97 10.16 6.00
CA TRP A 191 -5.29 10.28 5.40
C TRP A 191 -5.68 11.73 5.14
N GLU A 192 -5.36 12.66 6.04
CA GLU A 192 -5.58 14.09 5.83
C GLU A 192 -4.85 14.59 4.57
N GLU A 193 -3.58 14.24 4.40
CA GLU A 193 -2.81 14.62 3.21
C GLU A 193 -3.35 13.95 1.94
N PHE A 194 -3.71 12.66 2.01
CA PHE A 194 -4.32 11.95 0.87
C PHE A 194 -5.60 12.64 0.41
N TRP A 195 -6.51 12.96 1.33
CA TRP A 195 -7.77 13.61 0.99
C TRP A 195 -7.58 15.03 0.44
N GLN A 196 -6.62 15.77 0.99
CA GLN A 196 -6.25 17.08 0.46
C GLN A 196 -5.68 16.96 -0.96
N ALA A 197 -4.78 16.02 -1.20
CA ALA A 197 -4.14 15.82 -2.50
C ALA A 197 -5.12 15.36 -3.59
N VAL A 198 -6.08 14.49 -3.27
CA VAL A 198 -7.14 14.07 -4.21
C VAL A 198 -8.19 15.17 -4.42
N GLY A 199 -8.26 16.18 -3.55
CA GLY A 199 -9.23 17.27 -3.65
C GLY A 199 -10.68 16.86 -3.34
N ILE A 200 -10.89 15.70 -2.69
CA ILE A 200 -12.23 15.26 -2.26
C ILE A 200 -12.53 15.96 -0.94
N GLU A 201 -13.20 17.11 -0.93
CA GLU A 201 -13.72 17.73 0.30
C GLU A 201 -14.85 16.88 0.94
N GLU A 202 -15.16 17.10 2.23
CA GLU A 202 -16.27 16.44 2.97
C GLU A 202 -17.68 16.82 2.45
N ILE A 203 -17.89 16.86 1.14
CA ILE A 203 -19.16 17.31 0.56
C ILE A 203 -20.29 16.33 0.90
N LEU A 204 -19.97 15.09 1.30
CA LEU A 204 -20.91 14.12 1.88
C LEU A 204 -20.26 13.34 3.05
N PRO A 205 -20.67 13.58 4.31
CA PRO A 205 -20.20 12.80 5.45
C PRO A 205 -20.54 11.32 5.23
N GLY A 206 -19.52 10.45 5.32
CA GLY A 206 -19.64 8.98 5.18
C GLY A 206 -18.88 8.37 3.99
N ARG A 207 -18.66 9.10 2.88
CA ARG A 207 -17.94 8.52 1.71
C ARG A 207 -16.45 8.28 1.99
N ARG A 208 -15.75 9.25 2.62
CA ARG A 208 -14.35 9.10 3.02
C ARG A 208 -14.17 7.96 4.04
N GLY A 209 -15.11 7.84 4.99
CA GLY A 209 -15.07 6.82 6.05
C GLY A 209 -15.17 5.41 5.47
N ASN A 210 -16.21 5.13 4.68
CA ASN A 210 -16.39 3.81 4.07
C ASN A 210 -15.22 3.46 3.13
N PHE A 211 -14.70 4.43 2.37
CA PHE A 211 -13.56 4.19 1.49
C PHE A 211 -12.27 3.90 2.29
N ARG A 212 -11.99 4.69 3.33
CA ARG A 212 -10.85 4.48 4.23
C ARG A 212 -10.90 3.08 4.85
N GLU A 213 -12.04 2.66 5.37
CA GLU A 213 -12.21 1.32 5.96
C GLU A 213 -11.91 0.21 4.95
N VAL A 214 -12.44 0.30 3.73
CA VAL A 214 -12.16 -0.67 2.67
C VAL A 214 -10.69 -0.67 2.28
N ALA A 215 -10.06 0.51 2.15
CA ALA A 215 -8.66 0.64 1.79
C ALA A 215 -7.72 0.12 2.90
N GLU A 216 -8.07 0.29 4.18
CA GLU A 216 -7.32 -0.28 5.30
C GLU A 216 -7.42 -1.81 5.34
N ILE A 217 -8.58 -2.38 4.99
CA ILE A 217 -8.69 -3.85 4.82
C ILE A 217 -7.93 -4.31 3.56
N ALA A 218 -7.94 -3.51 2.49
CA ALA A 218 -7.14 -3.79 1.30
C ALA A 218 -5.64 -3.81 1.61
N ALA A 219 -5.17 -2.97 2.53
CA ALA A 219 -3.79 -3.01 3.02
C ALA A 219 -3.46 -4.35 3.68
N LYS A 220 -4.38 -4.92 4.46
CA LYS A 220 -4.25 -6.28 5.01
C LYS A 220 -4.15 -7.34 3.91
N VAL A 221 -4.94 -7.21 2.85
CA VAL A 221 -4.87 -8.10 1.67
C VAL A 221 -3.54 -7.97 0.95
N GLY A 222 -3.05 -6.74 0.77
CA GLY A 222 -1.73 -6.46 0.21
C GLY A 222 -0.61 -7.11 1.00
N LEU A 223 -0.63 -6.96 2.32
CA LEU A 223 0.32 -7.56 3.25
C LEU A 223 0.35 -9.09 3.11
N LEU A 224 -0.82 -9.73 3.06
CA LEU A 224 -0.93 -11.19 2.89
C LEU A 224 -0.29 -11.71 1.60
N VAL A 225 -0.42 -10.97 0.50
CA VAL A 225 0.15 -11.37 -0.80
C VAL A 225 1.66 -11.17 -0.84
N ARG A 226 2.20 -10.20 -0.09
CA ARG A 226 3.64 -9.88 -0.06
C ARG A 226 4.42 -10.64 1.01
N CYS A 227 3.78 -11.10 2.07
CA CYS A 227 4.43 -11.88 3.11
C CYS A 227 4.71 -13.31 2.64
N ASP A 228 5.91 -13.80 2.94
CA ASP A 228 6.24 -15.20 2.78
C ASP A 228 5.56 -16.01 3.90
N LEU A 229 4.42 -16.62 3.56
CA LEU A 229 3.64 -17.45 4.50
C LEU A 229 4.32 -18.79 4.81
N ASP A 230 5.35 -19.18 4.04
CA ASP A 230 6.16 -20.37 4.29
C ASP A 230 7.37 -20.07 5.20
N ALA A 231 7.57 -18.79 5.57
CA ALA A 231 8.61 -18.37 6.50
C ALA A 231 8.38 -18.89 7.94
N ASP A 232 9.35 -18.63 8.80
CA ASP A 232 9.35 -19.12 10.18
C ASP A 232 8.16 -18.61 11.02
N GLU A 233 7.97 -19.22 12.19
CA GLU A 233 6.89 -18.88 13.12
C GLU A 233 6.90 -17.40 13.56
N PHE A 234 8.05 -16.71 13.52
CA PHE A 234 8.12 -15.31 13.88
C PHE A 234 7.47 -14.41 12.83
N VAL A 235 7.62 -14.73 11.54
CA VAL A 235 6.94 -14.02 10.45
C VAL A 235 5.42 -14.20 10.56
N LYS A 236 4.97 -15.44 10.79
CA LYS A 236 3.54 -15.74 10.97
C LYS A 236 2.93 -15.02 12.17
N PHE A 237 3.66 -15.00 13.29
CA PHE A 237 3.25 -14.27 14.49
C PHE A 237 3.17 -12.76 14.26
N THR A 238 4.18 -12.17 13.60
CA THR A 238 4.20 -10.75 13.25
C THR A 238 3.04 -10.38 12.34
N LEU A 239 2.77 -11.21 11.33
CA LEU A 239 1.66 -11.05 10.40
C LEU A 239 0.31 -11.14 11.13
N GLN A 240 0.14 -12.11 12.03
CA GLN A 240 -1.07 -12.24 12.82
C GLN A 240 -1.37 -10.95 13.60
N GLU A 241 -0.37 -10.41 14.32
CA GLU A 241 -0.52 -9.15 15.08
C GLU A 241 -0.96 -7.98 14.18
N MET A 242 -0.32 -7.81 13.01
CA MET A 242 -0.69 -6.77 12.04
C MET A 242 -2.13 -6.91 11.51
N LEU A 243 -2.59 -8.14 11.29
CA LEU A 243 -3.92 -8.40 10.73
C LEU A 243 -5.03 -8.28 11.77
N THR A 244 -4.71 -8.48 13.05
CA THR A 244 -5.68 -8.42 14.17
C THR A 244 -5.82 -7.05 14.82
N GLU A 245 -4.93 -6.10 14.51
CA GLU A 245 -5.11 -4.68 14.88
C GLU A 245 -6.31 -4.04 14.16
#